data_AF-A0A166J7D6-F1
#
_entry.id   AF-A0A166J7D6-F1
#
_cell.length_a   1.000
_cell.length_b   1.000
_cell.length_c   1.000
_cell.angle_alpha   90.00
_cell.angle_beta   90.00
_cell.angle_gamma   90.00
#
_symmetry.space_group_name_H-M   'P 1'
#
loop_
_entity.id
_entity.type
_entity.pdbx_description
1 polymer ?
#
loop_
_entity_poly.entity_id
_entity_poly.type
_entity_poly.pdbx_seq_one_letter_code
_entity_poly.pdbx_strand_id
1 'polypeptide(L)'
;MPFEEDAVPLGEVNYIAPESIKQNIATTRSDLFSVGVIGYEMLTGQLPYPEMTPRSLMQSRHHQWQYRPIAQHRSDIPAWFDLVLNKACAEHPT
;
A
#
# COMPACT_ATOMS: atom_id res chain seq x y z
N MET A 1 -13.70 -31.25 6.49
CA MET A 1 -14.21 -29.87 6.37
C MET A 1 -13.19 -29.10 5.54
N PRO A 2 -13.58 -28.41 4.46
CA PRO A 2 -12.62 -27.69 3.64
C PRO A 2 -12.09 -26.50 4.44
N PHE A 3 -10.83 -26.16 4.18
CA PHE A 3 -10.11 -25.05 4.78
C PHE A 3 -10.92 -23.76 4.68
N GLU A 4 -11.20 -23.09 5.80
CA GLU A 4 -11.47 -21.66 5.77
C GLU A 4 -10.16 -21.02 5.29
N GLU A 5 -10.05 -20.80 3.97
CA GLU A 5 -9.05 -19.89 3.44
C GLU A 5 -9.30 -18.57 4.14
N ASP A 6 -8.38 -18.22 5.05
CA ASP A 6 -8.27 -16.91 5.67
C ASP A 6 -8.63 -15.87 4.62
N ALA A 7 -9.82 -15.28 4.73
CA ALA A 7 -10.40 -14.49 3.66
C ALA A 7 -9.52 -13.26 3.45
N VAL A 8 -8.59 -13.33 2.49
CA VAL A 8 -7.86 -12.17 1.99
C VAL A 8 -8.95 -11.16 1.64
N PRO A 9 -8.90 -9.93 2.16
CA PRO A 9 -9.85 -8.90 1.78
C PRO A 9 -9.94 -8.84 0.25
N LEU A 10 -11.16 -8.80 -0.31
CA LEU A 10 -11.37 -8.71 -1.75
C LEU A 10 -10.63 -7.47 -2.31
N GLY A 11 -9.52 -7.69 -3.02
CA GLY A 11 -8.67 -6.64 -3.58
C GLY A 11 -7.39 -7.20 -4.20
N GLU A 12 -6.70 -6.39 -5.00
CA GLU A 12 -5.35 -6.73 -5.49
C GLU A 12 -4.36 -6.47 -4.35
N VAL A 13 -3.54 -7.47 -4.03
CA VAL A 13 -2.72 -7.59 -2.81
C VAL A 13 -1.81 -6.38 -2.57
N ASN A 14 -1.32 -5.72 -3.63
CA ASN A 14 -0.41 -4.59 -3.58
C ASN A 14 -1.09 -3.24 -3.27
N TYR A 15 -2.43 -3.18 -3.34
CA TYR A 15 -3.19 -1.94 -3.16
C TYR A 15 -4.08 -1.97 -1.92
N ILE A 16 -4.08 -3.07 -1.16
CA ILE A 16 -4.86 -3.21 0.08
C ILE A 16 -4.16 -2.43 1.19
N ALA A 17 -4.92 -1.56 1.86
CA ALA A 17 -4.43 -0.80 2.99
C ALA A 17 -4.17 -1.71 4.22
N PRO A 18 -3.13 -1.42 5.04
CA PRO A 18 -2.77 -2.25 6.18
C PRO A 18 -3.89 -2.48 7.20
N GLU A 19 -4.75 -1.49 7.40
CA GLU A 19 -5.92 -1.55 8.28
C GLU A 19 -7.01 -2.47 7.74
N SER A 20 -7.19 -2.53 6.41
CA SER A 20 -8.18 -3.38 5.75
C SER A 20 -7.86 -4.87 5.94
N ILE A 21 -6.57 -5.23 6.01
CA ILE A 21 -6.10 -6.60 6.29
C ILE A 21 -6.50 -7.03 7.70
N LYS A 22 -6.38 -6.12 8.67
CA LYS A 22 -6.63 -6.43 10.10
C LYS A 22 -8.11 -6.46 10.43
N GLN A 23 -8.90 -5.56 9.85
CA GLN A 23 -10.28 -5.33 10.24
C GLN A 23 -11.28 -5.91 9.23
N ASN A 24 -10.82 -6.32 8.05
CA ASN A 24 -11.66 -6.73 6.91
C ASN A 24 -12.75 -5.70 6.57
N ILE A 25 -12.43 -4.41 6.75
CA ILE A 25 -13.33 -3.27 6.52
C ILE A 25 -12.60 -2.27 5.62
N ALA A 26 -13.23 -1.90 4.51
CA ALA A 26 -12.80 -0.77 3.69
C ALA A 26 -13.35 0.54 4.27
N THR A 27 -12.50 1.58 4.30
CA THR A 27 -12.83 2.92 4.79
C THR A 27 -12.35 3.98 3.81
N THR A 28 -12.76 5.24 3.97
CA THR A 28 -12.22 6.35 3.15
C THR A 28 -10.70 6.45 3.23
N ARG A 29 -10.09 6.03 4.35
CA ARG A 29 -8.63 5.99 4.50
C ARG A 29 -7.98 4.89 3.67
N SER A 30 -8.61 3.72 3.58
CA SER A 30 -8.10 2.66 2.72
C SER A 30 -8.17 3.03 1.25
N ASP A 31 -9.21 3.76 0.83
CA ASP A 31 -9.29 4.27 -0.54
C ASP A 31 -8.17 5.28 -0.83
N LEU A 32 -7.87 6.17 0.12
CA LEU A 32 -6.77 7.13 0.00
C LEU A 32 -5.41 6.41 -0.12
N PHE A 33 -5.20 5.34 0.63
CA PHE A 33 -4.02 4.49 0.52
C PHE A 33 -3.91 3.90 -0.90
N SER A 34 -4.96 3.25 -1.38
CA SER A 34 -4.96 2.62 -2.71
C SER A 34 -4.71 3.66 -3.82
N VAL A 35 -5.32 4.84 -3.73
CA VAL A 35 -5.08 5.94 -4.68
C VAL A 35 -3.63 6.44 -4.62
N GLY A 36 -3.04 6.51 -3.42
CA GLY A 36 -1.62 6.85 -3.24
C GLY A 36 -0.70 5.85 -3.94
N VAL A 37 -0.96 4.55 -3.76
CA VAL A 37 -0.20 3.47 -4.42
C VAL A 37 -0.31 3.56 -5.94
N ILE A 38 -1.54 3.70 -6.47
CA ILE A 38 -1.79 3.85 -7.91
C ILE A 38 -1.10 5.11 -8.45
N GLY A 39 -1.17 6.23 -7.74
CA GLY A 39 -0.50 7.48 -8.11
C GLY A 39 1.01 7.33 -8.19
N TYR A 40 1.61 6.67 -7.19
CA TYR A 40 3.04 6.38 -7.18
C TYR A 40 3.45 5.51 -8.37
N GLU A 41 2.68 4.46 -8.65
CA GLU A 41 2.96 3.53 -9.75
C GLU A 41 2.80 4.20 -11.12
N MET A 42 1.75 5.00 -11.33
CA MET A 42 1.58 5.74 -12.59
C MET A 42 2.75 6.71 -12.87
N LEU A 43 3.38 7.25 -11.83
CA LEU A 43 4.49 8.19 -11.97
C LEU A 43 5.85 7.52 -12.15
N THR A 44 6.04 6.33 -11.57
CA THR A 44 7.35 5.65 -11.52
C THR A 44 7.42 4.36 -12.33
N GLY A 45 6.27 3.75 -12.65
CA GLY A 45 6.16 2.38 -13.13
C GLY A 45 6.59 1.33 -12.11
N GLN A 46 6.65 1.68 -10.82
CA GLN A 46 7.10 0.82 -9.72
C GLN A 46 6.15 0.95 -8.52
N LEU A 47 6.13 -0.02 -7.62
CA LEU A 47 5.34 0.06 -6.39
C LEU A 47 6.10 0.79 -5.26
N PRO A 48 5.38 1.50 -4.37
CA PRO A 48 5.98 2.16 -3.21
C PRO A 48 6.47 1.17 -2.14
N TYR A 49 6.01 -0.09 -2.22
CA TYR A 49 6.39 -1.20 -1.34
C TYR A 49 6.90 -2.39 -2.17
N PRO A 50 7.61 -3.36 -1.55
CA PRO A 50 7.87 -4.64 -2.19
C PRO A 50 6.55 -5.30 -2.61
N GLU A 51 6.56 -5.98 -3.76
CA GLU A 51 5.41 -6.78 -4.21
C GLU A 51 4.98 -7.76 -3.12
N MET A 52 3.68 -7.76 -2.86
CA MET A 52 3.07 -8.59 -1.84
C MET A 52 2.39 -9.80 -2.47
N THR A 53 2.56 -10.94 -1.84
CA THR A 53 1.78 -12.16 -2.07
C THR A 53 0.67 -12.25 -1.02
N PRO A 54 -0.44 -12.98 -1.28
CA PRO A 54 -1.48 -13.18 -0.26
C PRO A 54 -0.93 -13.68 1.07
N ARG A 55 0.07 -14.56 1.00
CA ARG A 55 0.76 -15.10 2.17
C ARG A 55 1.60 -14.05 2.89
N SER A 56 2.34 -13.23 2.16
CA SER A 56 3.14 -12.17 2.78
C SER A 56 2.21 -11.13 3.42
N LEU A 57 1.11 -10.77 2.77
CA LEU A 57 0.11 -9.82 3.25
C LEU A 57 -0.42 -10.18 4.65
N MET A 58 -0.77 -11.46 4.86
CA MET A 58 -1.21 -11.97 6.18
C MET A 58 -0.10 -11.98 7.24
N GLN A 59 1.15 -12.15 6.80
CA GLN A 59 2.33 -12.18 7.66
C GLN A 59 2.98 -10.81 7.83
N SER A 60 2.49 -9.79 7.11
CA SER A 60 3.10 -8.48 7.02
C SER A 60 3.07 -7.78 8.37
N ARG A 61 4.25 -7.71 9.00
CA ARG A 61 4.50 -6.85 10.17
C ARG A 61 4.87 -5.46 9.67
N HIS A 62 4.79 -4.46 10.55
CA HIS A 62 5.13 -3.04 10.31
C HIS A 62 6.41 -2.82 9.46
N HIS A 63 7.40 -3.71 9.54
CA HIS A 63 8.66 -3.60 8.79
C HIS A 63 8.54 -3.74 7.26
N GLN A 64 7.48 -4.35 6.72
CA GLN A 64 7.32 -4.50 5.26
C GLN A 64 6.70 -3.27 4.58
N TRP A 65 6.12 -2.36 5.36
CA TRP A 65 5.47 -1.13 4.88
C TRP A 65 6.43 0.07 4.88
N GLN A 66 7.69 -0.15 4.51
CA GLN A 66 8.65 0.94 4.35
C GLN A 66 8.47 1.59 2.98
N TYR A 67 7.92 2.80 2.98
CA TYR A 67 7.69 3.59 1.77
C TYR A 67 9.02 3.89 1.07
N ARG A 68 9.08 3.60 -0.22
CA ARG A 68 10.21 3.96 -1.08
C ARG A 68 10.02 5.38 -1.62
N PRO A 69 10.95 6.32 -1.36
CA PRO A 69 10.89 7.67 -1.90
C PRO A 69 10.87 7.68 -3.43
N ILE A 70 9.97 8.47 -4.02
CA ILE A 70 9.82 8.59 -5.47
C ILE A 70 11.11 9.07 -6.14
N ALA A 71 11.94 9.83 -5.42
CA ALA A 71 13.23 10.35 -5.86
C ALA A 71 14.24 9.25 -6.23
N GLN A 72 14.04 8.00 -5.76
CA GLN A 72 14.85 6.85 -6.19
C GLN A 72 14.62 6.47 -7.65
N HIS A 73 13.45 6.81 -8.21
CA HIS A 73 13.07 6.50 -9.59
C HIS A 73 12.94 7.75 -10.46
N ARG A 74 12.50 8.87 -9.86
CA ARG A 74 12.22 10.14 -10.53
C ARG A 74 12.71 11.32 -9.71
N SER A 75 13.94 11.74 -9.99
CA SER A 75 14.58 12.89 -9.31
C SER A 75 14.07 14.26 -9.76
N ASP A 76 13.29 14.31 -10.85
CA ASP A 76 12.70 15.54 -11.37
C ASP A 76 11.36 15.90 -10.69
N ILE A 77 10.78 14.96 -9.93
CA ILE A 77 9.59 15.21 -9.13
C ILE A 77 9.98 16.01 -7.87
N PRO A 78 9.31 17.14 -7.59
CA PRO A 78 9.60 17.92 -6.40
C PRO A 78 9.44 17.14 -5.10
N ALA A 79 10.33 17.36 -4.13
CA ALA A 79 10.31 16.67 -2.84
C ALA A 79 8.98 16.80 -2.08
N TRP A 80 8.26 17.92 -2.23
CA TRP A 80 6.96 18.11 -1.59
C TRP A 80 5.91 17.10 -2.09
N PHE A 81 6.02 16.65 -3.34
CA PHE A 81 5.10 15.68 -3.91
C PHE A 81 5.37 14.27 -3.34
N ASP A 82 6.64 13.92 -3.13
CA ASP A 82 7.02 12.69 -2.44
C ASP A 82 6.47 12.65 -1.01
N LEU A 83 6.47 13.79 -0.30
CA LEU A 83 5.88 13.88 1.04
C LEU A 83 4.37 13.63 1.03
N VAL A 84 3.66 14.08 -0.01
CA VAL A 84 2.21 13.84 -0.17
C VAL A 84 1.96 12.35 -0.40
N LEU A 85 2.72 11.70 -1.28
CA LEU A 85 2.59 10.26 -1.53
C LEU A 85 2.95 9.43 -0.30
N ASN A 86 4.03 9.78 0.40
CA ASN A 86 4.42 9.13 1.65
C ASN A 86 3.28 9.22 2.68
N LYS A 87 2.65 10.38 2.82
CA LYS A 87 1.50 10.57 3.72
C LYS A 87 0.27 9.76 3.30
N ALA A 88 -0.03 9.72 2.01
CA ALA A 88 -1.16 8.95 1.46
C ALA A 88 -0.95 7.43 1.61
N CYS A 89 0.29 6.96 1.51
CA CYS A 89 0.64 5.55 1.68
C CYS A 89 1.01 5.18 3.14
N ALA A 90 0.85 6.08 4.11
CA ALA A 90 1.12 5.74 5.51
C ALA A 90 0.12 4.68 6.03
N GLU A 91 0.48 3.94 7.09
CA GLU A 91 -0.42 2.97 7.74
C GLU A 91 -1.74 3.58 8.24
N HIS A 92 -1.75 4.89 8.47
CA HIS A 92 -2.92 5.67 8.83
C HIS A 92 -2.94 6.97 8.02
N PRO A 93 -3.43 6.94 6.78
CA PRO A 93 -3.40 8.10 5.92
C PRO A 93 -4.40 9.17 6.41
N THR A 94 -4.03 10.45 6.24
CA THR A 94 -4.76 11.64 6.73
C THR A 94 -4.74 12.81 5.76
#